data_AF-A0A535Q9S9-F1
#
_entry.id   AF-A0A535Q9S9-F1
#
_cell.length_a   1.000
_cell.length_b   1.000
_cell.length_c   1.000
_cell.angle_alpha   90.00
_cell.angle_beta   90.00
_cell.angle_gamma   90.00
#
_symmetry.space_group_name_H-M   'P 1'
#
loop_
_entity.id
_entity.type
_entity.pdbx_description
1 polymer ?
#
loop_
_entity_poly.entity_id
_entity_poly.type
_entity_poly.pdbx_seq_one_letter_code
_entity_poly.pdbx_strand_id
1 'polypeptide(L)'
;MGYVVEGAAYVGGTMLIAAGVYLVMRGTLPAWWQRRMLWPLVRVTPTIAHLQGWTAIVLGISVLAIVFTTVAPELVAGILVVVALAGYLVALALFGFSTWLSRRPA
;
A
#
# COMPACT_ATOMS: atom_id res chain seq x y z
N MET A 1 -11.53 12.09 -19.35
CA MET A 1 -11.46 10.88 -18.50
C MET A 1 -10.04 10.59 -18.00
N GLY A 2 -8.99 10.60 -18.86
CA GLY A 2 -7.60 10.33 -18.46
C GLY A 2 -7.07 11.21 -17.30
N TYR A 3 -7.14 12.53 -17.42
CA TYR A 3 -6.64 13.45 -16.38
C TYR A 3 -7.33 13.32 -15.01
N VAL A 4 -8.62 12.94 -14.99
CA VAL A 4 -9.36 12.73 -13.73
C VAL A 4 -8.87 11.46 -13.04
N VAL A 5 -8.60 10.40 -13.81
CA VAL A 5 -8.06 9.13 -13.30
C VAL A 5 -6.63 9.32 -12.81
N GLU A 6 -5.79 10.06 -13.54
CA GLU A 6 -4.43 10.41 -13.11
C GLU A 6 -4.45 11.24 -11.81
N GLY A 7 -5.30 12.26 -11.73
CA GLY A 7 -5.45 13.07 -10.52
C GLY A 7 -5.91 12.24 -9.32
N ALA A 8 -6.89 11.35 -9.51
CA ALA A 8 -7.35 10.43 -8.47
C ALA A 8 -6.25 9.46 -8.04
N ALA A 9 -5.44 8.96 -8.97
CA ALA A 9 -4.34 8.05 -8.69
C ALA A 9 -3.17 8.74 -7.96
N TYR A 10 -2.86 10.00 -8.29
CA TYR A 10 -1.91 10.82 -7.53
C TYR A 10 -2.36 11.00 -6.08
N VAL A 11 -3.59 11.49 -5.89
CA VAL A 11 -4.14 11.71 -4.53
C VAL A 11 -4.22 10.39 -3.77
N GLY A 12 -4.72 9.34 -4.41
CA GLY A 12 -4.84 8.01 -3.81
C GLY A 12 -3.48 7.41 -3.43
N GLY A 13 -2.50 7.45 -4.32
CA GLY A 13 -1.14 6.97 -4.07
C GLY A 13 -0.46 7.72 -2.92
N THR A 14 -0.56 9.05 -2.89
CA THR A 14 -0.02 9.86 -1.80
C THR A 14 -0.75 9.59 -0.48
N MET A 15 -2.07 9.46 -0.49
CA MET A 15 -2.85 9.10 0.70
C MET A 15 -2.47 7.73 1.24
N LEU A 16 -2.23 6.74 0.37
CA LEU A 16 -1.76 5.41 0.76
C LEU A 16 -0.40 5.46 1.46
N ILE A 17 0.54 6.25 0.91
CA ILE A 17 1.85 6.44 1.54
C ILE A 17 1.69 7.13 2.90
N ALA A 18 0.93 8.22 2.98
CA ALA A 18 0.72 8.95 4.23
C ALA A 18 0.08 8.07 5.31
N ALA A 19 -0.94 7.29 4.94
CA ALA A 19 -1.62 6.38 5.85
C ALA A 19 -0.71 5.22 6.27
N GLY A 20 0.12 4.70 5.37
CA GLY A 20 1.10 3.67 5.69
C GLY A 20 2.21 4.16 6.61
N VAL A 21 2.75 5.36 6.38
CA VAL A 21 3.71 6.02 7.29
C VAL A 21 3.10 6.22 8.66
N TYR A 22 1.86 6.71 8.73
CA TYR A 22 1.13 6.86 9.99
C TYR A 22 1.04 5.54 10.77
N LEU A 23 0.74 4.42 10.09
CA LEU A 23 0.67 3.10 10.73
C LEU A 23 2.02 2.60 11.23
N VAL A 24 3.09 2.79 10.45
CA VAL A 24 4.45 2.41 10.85
C VAL A 24 4.90 3.22 12.08
N MET A 25 4.55 4.51 12.15
CA MET A 25 4.92 5.37 13.29
C MET A 25 4.07 5.10 14.54
N ARG A 26 2.77 4.84 14.38
CA ARG A 26 1.85 4.64 15.52
C ARG A 26 1.84 3.22 16.06
N GLY A 27 2.23 2.22 15.27
CA GLY A 27 2.17 0.81 15.62
C GLY A 27 0.78 0.30 16.02
N THR A 28 -0.26 1.07 15.72
CA THR A 28 -1.64 0.80 16.13
C THR A 28 -2.59 1.20 15.01
N LEU A 29 -3.63 0.40 14.84
CA LEU A 29 -4.68 0.64 13.85
C LEU A 29 -5.86 1.36 14.53
N PRO A 30 -6.40 2.44 13.94
CA PRO A 30 -7.64 3.03 14.41
C PRO A 30 -8.76 1.98 14.42
N ALA A 31 -9.55 1.92 15.49
CA ALA A 31 -10.58 0.88 15.68
C ALA A 31 -11.66 0.87 14.58
N TRP A 32 -11.94 2.04 13.97
CA TRP A 32 -12.86 2.14 12.84
C TRP A 32 -12.27 1.54 11.55
N TRP A 33 -10.95 1.58 11.39
CA TRP A 33 -10.23 1.07 10.23
C TRP A 33 -10.13 -0.46 10.26
N GLN A 34 -9.93 -1.04 11.46
CA GLN A 34 -10.09 -2.47 11.72
C GLN A 34 -11.47 -3.00 11.29
N ARG A 35 -12.56 -2.30 11.66
CA ARG A 35 -13.92 -2.76 11.36
C ARG A 35 -14.31 -2.67 9.89
N ARG A 36 -13.86 -1.64 9.17
CA ARG A 36 -14.33 -1.36 7.80
C ARG A 36 -13.42 -1.85 6.70
N MET A 37 -12.10 -1.76 6.89
CA MET A 37 -11.15 -1.85 5.77
C MET A 37 -10.25 -3.10 5.85
N LEU A 38 -10.15 -3.69 7.03
CA LEU A 38 -9.25 -4.81 7.33
C LEU A 38 -10.01 -6.08 7.73
N TRP A 39 -11.16 -6.31 7.11
CA TRP A 39 -12.06 -7.43 7.38
C TRP A 39 -11.41 -8.83 7.47
N PRO A 40 -10.27 -9.16 6.79
CA PRO A 40 -9.66 -10.47 6.98
C PRO A 40 -8.73 -10.59 8.21
N LEU A 41 -8.44 -9.51 8.94
CA LEU A 41 -7.55 -9.50 10.11
C LEU A 41 -8.32 -9.78 11.42
N VAL A 42 -7.94 -10.85 12.12
CA VAL A 42 -8.61 -11.30 13.35
C VAL A 42 -7.96 -10.74 14.61
N ARG A 43 -6.63 -10.80 14.68
CA ARG A 43 -5.82 -10.21 15.77
C ARG A 43 -4.90 -9.14 15.21
N VAL A 44 -4.93 -7.97 15.81
CA VAL A 44 -4.10 -6.84 15.36
C VAL A 44 -3.08 -6.53 16.44
N THR A 45 -1.90 -7.13 16.29
CA THR A 45 -0.71 -6.80 17.08
C THR A 45 0.04 -5.63 16.46
N PRO A 46 0.93 -4.95 17.19
CA PRO A 46 1.75 -3.86 16.64
C PRO A 46 2.56 -4.27 15.41
N THR A 47 3.07 -5.51 15.40
CA THR A 47 3.78 -6.10 14.26
C THR A 47 2.92 -6.14 13.00
N ILE A 48 1.65 -6.52 13.14
CA ILE A 48 0.70 -6.59 12.02
C ILE A 48 0.36 -5.18 11.53
N ALA A 49 0.22 -4.21 12.44
CA ALA A 49 0.01 -2.80 12.07
C ALA A 49 1.20 -2.24 11.27
N HIS A 50 2.44 -2.55 11.66
CA HIS A 50 3.63 -2.17 10.89
C HIS A 50 3.66 -2.84 9.51
N LEU A 51 3.35 -4.13 9.41
CA LEU A 51 3.30 -4.83 8.12
C LEU A 51 2.25 -4.23 7.18
N GLN A 52 1.05 -3.92 7.70
CA GLN A 52 0.00 -3.25 6.94
C GLN A 52 0.40 -1.82 6.54
N GLY A 53 1.15 -1.12 7.39
CA GLY A 53 1.75 0.17 7.06
C GLY A 53 2.73 0.07 5.88
N TRP A 54 3.62 -0.92 5.92
CA TRP A 54 4.55 -1.19 4.80
C TRP A 54 3.81 -1.59 3.52
N THR A 55 2.77 -2.43 3.61
CA THR A 55 1.91 -2.76 2.48
C THR A 55 1.35 -1.49 1.83
N ALA A 56 0.80 -0.57 2.62
CA ALA A 56 0.19 0.67 2.12
C ALA A 56 1.22 1.60 1.47
N ILE A 57 2.41 1.74 2.07
CA ILE A 57 3.51 2.53 1.49
C ILE A 57 3.93 1.96 0.13
N VAL A 58 4.20 0.66 0.08
CA VAL A 58 4.70 0.02 -1.15
C VAL A 58 3.62 0.05 -2.25
N LEU A 59 2.36 -0.16 -1.90
CA LEU A 59 1.25 -0.05 -2.85
C LEU A 59 1.10 1.39 -3.37
N GLY A 60 1.20 2.39 -2.49
CA GLY A 60 1.15 3.80 -2.90
C GLY A 60 2.30 4.18 -3.83
N ILE A 61 3.52 3.70 -3.57
CA ILE A 61 4.68 3.88 -4.47
C ILE A 61 4.42 3.22 -5.83
N SER A 62 3.88 2.01 -5.85
CA SER A 62 3.55 1.29 -7.08
C SER A 62 2.54 2.06 -7.93
N VAL A 63 1.47 2.58 -7.31
CA VAL A 63 0.46 3.41 -8.00
C VAL A 63 1.11 4.67 -8.56
N LEU A 64 1.89 5.40 -7.76
CA LEU A 64 2.54 6.63 -8.23
C LEU A 64 3.54 6.34 -9.36
N ALA A 65 4.30 5.25 -9.28
CA ALA A 65 5.23 4.85 -10.34
C ALA A 65 4.50 4.64 -11.68
N ILE A 66 3.33 3.99 -11.69
CA ILE A 66 2.51 3.86 -12.91
C ILE A 66 2.05 5.22 -13.41
N VAL A 67 1.55 6.10 -12.54
CA VAL A 67 1.07 7.42 -12.99
C VAL A 67 2.21 8.24 -13.58
N PHE A 68 3.41 8.18 -12.99
CA PHE A 68 4.60 8.86 -13.51
C PHE A 68 5.07 8.35 -14.88
N THR A 69 4.65 7.15 -15.33
CA THR A 69 4.97 6.68 -16.69
C THR A 69 4.38 7.58 -17.78
N THR A 70 3.30 8.30 -17.48
CA THR A 70 2.61 9.19 -18.44
C THR A 70 3.43 10.42 -18.84
N VAL A 71 4.39 10.82 -17.99
CA VAL A 71 5.22 12.01 -18.18
C VAL A 71 6.70 11.69 -18.31
N ALA A 72 7.09 10.43 -18.12
CA ALA A 72 8.48 9.99 -18.14
C ALA A 72 8.98 9.68 -19.56
N PRO A 73 10.29 9.86 -19.85
CA PRO A 73 10.91 9.34 -21.06
C PRO A 73 10.73 7.82 -21.18
N GLU A 74 10.64 7.28 -22.40
CA GLU A 74 10.27 5.88 -22.67
C GLU A 74 11.10 4.84 -21.89
N LEU A 75 12.43 5.02 -21.84
CA LEU A 75 13.31 4.13 -21.08
C LEU A 75 13.02 4.18 -19.57
N VAL A 76 12.75 5.37 -19.03
CA VAL A 76 12.41 5.57 -17.62
C VAL A 76 11.01 5.02 -17.32
N ALA A 77 10.05 5.21 -18.23
CA ALA A 77 8.70 4.65 -18.13
C ALA A 77 8.75 3.12 -18.06
N GLY A 78 9.57 2.47 -18.89
CA GLY A 78 9.78 1.02 -18.82
C GLY A 78 10.29 0.54 -17.47
N ILE A 79 11.26 1.25 -16.88
CA ILE A 79 11.77 0.95 -15.53
C ILE A 79 10.69 1.15 -14.47
N LEU A 80 9.93 2.25 -14.55
CA LEU A 80 8.85 2.56 -13.62
C LEU A 80 7.75 1.48 -13.63
N VAL A 81 7.42 0.90 -14.78
CA VAL A 81 6.47 -0.22 -14.87
C VAL A 81 7.00 -1.44 -14.13
N VAL A 82 8.27 -1.79 -14.32
CA VAL A 82 8.90 -2.93 -13.61
C VAL A 82 8.92 -2.70 -12.10
N VAL A 83 9.28 -1.49 -11.66
CA VAL A 83 9.28 -1.10 -10.25
C VAL A 83 7.87 -1.16 -9.67
N ALA A 84 6.88 -0.65 -10.41
CA ALA A 84 5.48 -0.69 -9.99
C ALA A 84 4.99 -2.12 -9.82
N LEU A 85 5.30 -3.01 -10.78
CA LEU A 85 4.92 -4.41 -10.72
C LEU A 85 5.58 -5.11 -9.52
N ALA A 86 6.88 -4.92 -9.34
CA ALA A 86 7.60 -5.48 -8.20
C ALA A 86 7.03 -4.98 -6.86
N GLY A 87 6.76 -3.68 -6.74
CA GLY A 87 6.13 -3.09 -5.56
C GLY A 87 4.74 -3.69 -5.30
N TYR A 88 3.91 -3.82 -6.33
CA TYR A 88 2.59 -4.43 -6.21
C TYR A 88 2.67 -5.87 -5.67
N LEU A 89 3.58 -6.69 -6.19
CA LEU A 89 3.78 -8.06 -5.72
C LEU A 89 4.27 -8.12 -4.27
N VAL A 90 5.19 -7.23 -3.88
CA VAL A 90 5.65 -7.12 -2.49
C VAL A 90 4.51 -6.70 -1.56
N ALA A 91 3.71 -5.71 -1.95
CA ALA A 91 2.55 -5.29 -1.17
C ALA A 91 1.55 -6.44 -0.98
N LEU A 92 1.29 -7.22 -2.04
CA LEU A 92 0.41 -8.38 -2.00
C LEU A 92 0.96 -9.49 -1.09
N ALA A 93 2.26 -9.76 -1.14
CA ALA A 93 2.92 -10.71 -0.26
C ALA A 93 2.85 -10.28 1.22
N LEU A 94 3.14 -9.01 1.52
CA LEU A 94 3.04 -8.45 2.87
C LEU A 94 1.61 -8.47 3.40
N PHE A 95 0.63 -8.17 2.55
CA PHE A 95 -0.78 -8.24 2.90
C PHE A 95 -1.21 -9.67 3.21
N GLY A 96 -0.85 -10.63 2.36
CA GLY A 96 -1.14 -12.05 2.57
C GLY A 96 -0.47 -12.58 3.85
N PHE A 97 0.80 -12.25 4.06
CA PHE A 97 1.56 -12.67 5.23
C PHE A 97 0.99 -12.10 6.54
N SER A 98 0.69 -10.81 6.58
CA SER A 98 0.08 -10.17 7.75
C SER A 98 -1.31 -10.72 8.07
N THR A 99 -2.11 -11.02 7.03
CA THR A 99 -3.42 -11.66 7.18
C THR A 99 -3.28 -13.06 7.76
N TRP A 100 -2.36 -13.85 7.24
CA TRP A 100 -2.07 -15.20 7.75
C TRP A 100 -1.56 -15.17 9.20
N LEU A 101 -0.66 -14.24 9.52
CA LEU A 101 -0.12 -14.05 10.87
C LEU A 101 -1.23 -13.66 11.87
N SER A 102 -2.18 -12.83 11.44
CA SER A 102 -3.31 -12.39 12.28
C SER A 102 -4.23 -13.51 12.75
N ARG A 103 -4.22 -14.65 12.07
CA ARG A 103 -5.06 -15.82 12.38
C ARG A 103 -4.36 -16.83 13.28
N ARG A 104 -3.06 -16.66 13.55
CA ARG A 104 -2.31 -17.54 14.44
C ARG A 104 -2.47 -17.11 15.90
N PRO A 105 -2.53 -18.07 16.85
CA PRO A 105 -2.35 -17.76 18.25
C PRO A 105 -0.96 -17.13 18.46
N ALA A 106 -0.90 -16.10 19.30
CA ALA A 106 0.38 -15.58 19.81
C ALA A 106 0.94 -16.55 20.86
#